data_AF-X6MLS4-F1
#
_entry.id   AF-X6MLS4-F1
#
_cell.length_a   1.000
_cell.length_b   1.000
_cell.length_c   1.000
_cell.angle_alpha   90.00
_cell.angle_beta   90.00
_cell.angle_gamma   90.00
#
_symmetry.space_group_name_H-M   'P 1'
#
loop_
_entity.id
_entity.type
_entity.pdbx_description
1 polymer ?
#
loop_
_entity_poly.entity_id
_entity_poly.type
_entity_poly.pdbx_seq_one_letter_code
_entity_poly.pdbx_strand_id
1 'polypeptide(L)'
;MRVLHQRFCECVSNDSHATWRNQLAVAQLVCLWTTQYWKEDFEHARLVCEELDHLKKNVRACIKDTLKCQQIEKLLSLPVTKTSESSLSSSLLSLSFEHPSFANKQSQLQQQQQQHDDDGDDDITSEDDIRGRWPYLAQVTCSKHTDTLDITRYKPHVLAEQLTLMDHFVFVGIQPRELISQGWTNFHKWKRSPQVLQMIGQFNSISHWCQFTILTASTNNARKKLLKHFIAIAMRLNELHNYSSLCSVHAAITSTPIQRCKEAWQSLRKNKKYMTLLENISSIFSWKTSILKKLHMDAKGTVVPHLGTILHTLATFKEGNNYLEDGSVNKWKMIHLAEFIEKLTRWQKVF
;
A
#
# COMPACT_ATOMS: atom_id res chain seq x y z
N MET A 1 13.07 15.08 15.31
CA MET A 1 14.43 15.55 15.65
C MET A 1 14.52 16.17 17.04
N ARG A 2 13.74 17.21 17.37
CA ARG A 2 13.70 17.82 18.73
C ARG A 2 13.63 16.83 19.89
N VAL A 3 12.73 15.85 19.82
CA VAL A 3 12.60 14.80 20.85
C VAL A 3 13.88 13.98 21.02
N LEU A 4 14.57 13.65 19.91
CA LEU A 4 15.84 12.92 19.95
C LEU A 4 16.94 13.79 20.56
N HIS A 5 16.95 15.08 20.22
CA HIS A 5 17.90 16.04 20.79
C HIS A 5 17.68 16.21 22.30
N GLN A 6 16.44 16.46 22.73
CA GLN A 6 16.09 16.51 24.14
C GLN A 6 16.51 15.23 24.87
N ARG A 7 16.24 14.05 24.29
CA ARG A 7 16.62 12.77 24.88
C ARG A 7 18.12 12.56 24.98
N PHE A 8 18.89 13.11 24.04
CA PHE A 8 20.35 13.11 24.06
C PHE A 8 20.88 13.99 25.22
N CYS A 9 20.22 15.11 25.50
CA CYS A 9 20.61 16.09 26.53
C CYS A 9 20.06 15.79 27.95
N GLU A 10 18.90 15.18 28.09
CA GLU A 10 18.27 14.86 29.39
C GLU A 10 19.15 13.99 30.30
N CYS A 11 20.05 13.19 29.73
CA CYS A 11 20.87 12.25 30.48
C CYS A 11 22.14 12.87 31.09
N VAL A 12 22.35 14.19 30.98
CA VAL A 12 23.56 14.90 31.47
C VAL A 12 23.68 14.90 33.01
N SER A 13 22.60 14.64 33.75
CA SER A 13 22.57 14.78 35.21
C SER A 13 23.16 13.62 36.01
N ASN A 14 23.38 12.44 35.42
CA ASN A 14 24.05 11.30 36.07
C ASN A 14 24.95 10.57 35.06
N ASP A 15 26.27 10.61 35.25
CA ASP A 15 27.29 9.97 34.41
C ASP A 15 27.28 8.44 34.59
N SER A 16 26.18 7.83 34.15
CA SER A 16 25.91 6.39 34.26
C SER A 16 26.19 5.68 32.95
N HIS A 17 26.54 4.39 33.02
CA HIS A 17 26.68 3.54 31.83
C HIS A 17 25.40 3.52 30.96
N ALA A 18 24.22 3.73 31.57
CA ALA A 18 22.95 3.83 30.85
C ALA A 18 22.83 5.13 30.02
N THR A 19 23.32 6.25 30.55
CA THR A 19 23.39 7.55 29.86
C THR A 19 24.17 7.46 28.56
N TRP A 20 25.37 6.86 28.62
CA TRP A 20 26.21 6.65 27.45
C TRP A 20 25.53 5.80 26.37
N ARG A 21 24.92 4.67 26.76
CA ARG A 21 24.21 3.80 25.81
C ARG A 21 23.07 4.51 25.10
N ASN A 22 22.33 5.37 25.81
CA ASN A 22 21.26 6.16 25.21
C ASN A 22 21.79 7.20 24.22
N GLN A 23 22.83 7.95 24.59
CA GLN A 23 23.46 8.94 23.71
C GLN A 23 24.01 8.29 22.44
N LEU A 24 24.68 7.15 22.58
CA LEU A 24 25.19 6.36 21.45
C LEU A 24 24.05 5.86 20.55
N ALA A 25 22.97 5.32 21.14
CA ALA A 25 21.81 4.85 20.38
C ALA A 25 21.12 5.97 19.61
N VAL A 26 20.97 7.15 20.21
CA VAL A 26 20.42 8.33 19.52
C VAL A 26 21.34 8.75 18.37
N ALA A 27 22.66 8.83 18.59
CA ALA A 27 23.62 9.20 17.55
C ALA A 27 23.62 8.20 16.38
N GLN A 28 23.57 6.90 16.68
CA GLN A 28 23.45 5.84 15.67
C GLN A 28 22.14 5.95 14.88
N LEU A 29 21.02 6.19 15.56
CA LEU A 29 19.72 6.38 14.90
C LEU A 29 19.73 7.61 14.00
N VAL A 30 20.24 8.74 14.48
CA VAL A 30 20.34 9.98 13.69
C VAL A 30 21.25 9.76 12.48
N CYS A 31 22.40 9.12 12.66
CA CYS A 31 23.30 8.77 11.57
C CYS A 31 22.62 7.88 10.52
N LEU A 32 21.92 6.82 10.95
CA LEU A 32 21.15 5.94 10.06
C LEU A 32 20.09 6.75 9.31
N TRP A 33 19.36 7.61 10.01
CA TRP A 33 18.31 8.42 9.45
C TRP A 33 18.83 9.41 8.41
N THR A 34 19.91 10.13 8.72
CA THR A 34 20.54 11.10 7.81
C THR A 34 21.23 10.44 6.63
N THR A 35 21.74 9.22 6.77
CA THR A 35 22.39 8.49 5.67
C THR A 35 21.38 7.86 4.72
N GLN A 36 20.28 7.31 5.26
CA GLN A 36 19.28 6.59 4.46
C GLN A 36 18.16 7.47 3.90
N TYR A 37 17.80 8.57 4.56
CA TYR A 37 16.58 9.34 4.24
C TYR A 37 16.83 10.84 4.10
N TRP A 38 18.01 11.24 3.66
CA TRP A 38 18.36 12.65 3.55
C TRP A 38 17.45 13.41 2.59
N LYS A 39 17.22 12.87 1.39
CA LYS A 39 16.43 13.53 0.35
C LYS A 39 14.97 13.74 0.79
N GLU A 40 14.44 12.76 1.49
CA GLU A 40 13.05 12.71 1.94
C GLU A 40 12.79 13.61 3.14
N ASP A 41 13.66 13.56 4.16
CA ASP A 41 13.37 14.18 5.47
C ASP A 41 14.25 15.38 5.83
N PHE A 42 15.35 15.63 5.11
CA PHE A 42 16.32 16.67 5.45
C PHE A 42 16.48 17.71 4.34
N GLU A 43 16.69 17.31 3.09
CA GLU A 43 17.01 18.19 1.95
C GLU A 43 16.06 19.39 1.81
N HIS A 44 14.77 19.18 2.10
CA HIS A 44 13.73 20.20 1.96
C HIS A 44 13.18 20.71 3.31
N ALA A 45 13.66 20.19 4.44
CA ALA A 45 13.12 20.47 5.77
C ALA A 45 14.12 21.29 6.61
N ARG A 46 14.17 22.60 6.36
CA ARG A 46 15.12 23.52 7.00
C ARG A 46 15.15 23.42 8.53
N LEU A 47 13.98 23.38 9.17
CA LEU A 47 13.87 23.24 10.63
C LEU A 47 14.49 21.94 11.16
N VAL A 48 14.40 20.84 10.40
CA VAL A 48 14.98 19.55 10.80
C VAL A 48 16.51 19.60 10.69
N CYS A 49 17.03 20.26 9.65
CA CYS A 49 18.47 20.48 9.48
C CYS A 49 19.04 21.38 10.58
N GLU A 50 18.36 22.47 10.92
CA GLU A 50 18.78 23.36 12.01
C GLU A 50 18.86 22.63 13.36
N GLU A 51 17.90 21.74 13.66
CA GLU A 51 17.91 20.91 14.87
C GLU A 51 19.04 19.86 14.85
N LEU A 52 19.38 19.32 13.67
CA LEU A 52 20.51 18.41 13.51
C LEU A 52 21.85 19.12 13.75
N ASP A 53 22.01 20.33 13.24
CA ASP A 53 23.21 21.13 13.49
C ASP A 53 23.31 21.55 14.95
N HIS A 54 22.19 21.85 15.59
CA HIS A 54 22.15 22.14 17.02
C HIS A 54 22.55 20.91 17.85
N LEU A 55 22.07 19.71 17.49
CA LEU A 55 22.49 18.47 18.14
C LEU A 55 24.01 18.25 18.00
N LYS A 56 24.57 18.44 16.79
CA LYS A 56 26.02 18.30 16.53
C LYS A 56 26.84 19.27 17.39
N LYS A 57 26.39 20.51 17.55
CA LYS A 57 27.05 21.52 18.40
C LYS A 57 26.98 21.16 19.89
N ASN A 58 25.88 20.55 20.33
CA ASN A 58 25.68 20.22 21.75
C ASN A 58 26.40 18.94 22.22
N VAL A 59 26.98 18.12 21.32
CA VAL A 59 27.72 16.89 21.70
C VAL A 59 28.82 17.18 22.73
N ARG A 60 29.61 18.24 22.53
CA ARG A 60 30.71 18.63 23.44
C ARG A 60 30.22 19.15 24.78
N ALA A 61 29.03 19.73 24.83
CA ALA A 61 28.42 20.21 26.07
C ALA A 61 27.83 19.05 26.89
N CYS A 62 27.38 17.97 26.22
CA CYS A 62 26.72 16.84 26.87
C CYS A 62 27.64 15.69 27.28
N ILE A 63 28.85 15.59 26.74
CA ILE A 63 29.77 14.46 26.97
C ILE A 63 31.13 14.99 27.42
N LYS A 64 31.47 14.74 28.69
CA LYS A 64 32.75 15.16 29.30
C LYS A 64 33.93 14.29 28.86
N ASP A 65 33.67 13.01 28.59
CA ASP A 65 34.66 12.01 28.16
C ASP A 65 35.08 12.27 26.70
N THR A 66 36.36 12.61 26.50
CA THR A 66 36.91 13.01 25.21
C THR A 66 36.81 11.90 24.15
N LEU A 67 37.00 10.63 24.52
CA LEU A 67 36.95 9.51 23.58
C LEU A 67 35.52 9.23 23.12
N LYS A 68 34.56 9.24 24.06
CA LYS A 68 33.13 9.09 23.75
C LYS A 68 32.60 10.25 22.89
N CYS A 69 33.06 11.47 23.17
CA CYS A 69 32.73 12.65 22.39
C CYS A 69 33.20 12.51 20.93
N GLN A 70 34.47 12.17 20.73
CA GLN A 70 35.04 11.95 19.40
C GLN A 70 34.33 10.82 18.63
N GLN A 71 33.91 9.75 19.33
CA GLN A 71 33.16 8.66 18.72
C GLN A 71 31.81 9.13 18.16
N ILE A 72 31.06 9.94 18.92
CA ILE A 72 29.76 10.46 18.48
C ILE A 72 29.91 11.51 17.38
N GLU A 73 30.89 12.41 17.47
CA GLU A 73 31.18 13.39 16.41
C GLU A 73 31.52 12.70 15.09
N LYS A 74 32.28 11.60 15.14
CA LYS A 74 32.59 10.79 13.97
C LYS A 74 31.34 10.13 13.37
N LEU A 75 30.42 9.63 14.20
CA LEU A 75 29.16 9.05 13.72
C LEU A 75 28.26 10.10 13.03
N LEU A 76 28.13 11.29 13.61
CA LEU A 76 27.26 12.35 13.07
C LEU A 76 27.85 13.10 11.86
N SER A 77 29.13 12.86 11.52
CA SER A 77 29.83 13.46 10.38
C SER A 77 29.90 12.56 9.14
N LEU A 78 29.36 11.33 9.20
CA LEU A 78 29.37 10.40 8.07
C LEU A 78 28.63 10.97 6.83
N PRO A 79 29.17 10.79 5.61
CA PRO A 79 28.66 11.41 4.40
C PRO A 79 27.30 10.84 3.98
N VAL A 80 26.43 11.73 3.51
CA VAL A 80 25.13 11.42 2.93
C VAL A 80 25.32 10.89 1.51
N THR A 81 25.01 9.63 1.26
CA THR A 81 25.08 9.05 -0.09
C THR A 81 23.85 9.47 -0.91
N LYS A 82 24.07 10.18 -2.02
CA LYS A 82 23.03 10.59 -2.97
C LYS A 82 22.68 9.44 -3.91
N THR A 83 21.44 8.95 -3.88
CA THR A 83 20.87 8.09 -4.94
C THR A 83 19.94 8.90 -5.85
N SER A 84 20.32 8.99 -7.12
CA SER A 84 19.74 9.76 -8.23
C SER A 84 18.32 9.32 -8.62
N GLU A 85 17.42 10.30 -8.86
CA GLU A 85 16.57 10.47 -10.08
C GLU A 85 15.37 9.49 -10.19
N SER A 86 14.20 9.77 -10.75
CA SER A 86 13.69 10.80 -11.68
C SER A 86 12.15 10.87 -11.58
N SER A 87 11.60 11.99 -12.05
CA SER A 87 10.18 12.34 -12.27
C SER A 87 9.32 11.30 -13.01
N LEU A 88 8.07 11.10 -12.59
CA LEU A 88 6.93 10.82 -13.48
C LEU A 88 5.62 11.39 -12.91
N SER A 89 4.79 11.88 -13.83
CA SER A 89 3.73 12.86 -13.62
C SER A 89 2.39 12.28 -13.17
N SER A 90 1.59 13.22 -12.67
CA SER A 90 0.14 13.29 -12.66
C SER A 90 -0.56 12.52 -13.79
N SER A 91 -1.51 11.65 -13.41
CA SER A 91 -2.87 11.55 -13.95
C SER A 91 -3.49 10.21 -13.57
N LEU A 92 -3.94 10.03 -12.31
CA LEU A 92 -4.73 8.86 -11.89
C LEU A 92 -5.65 9.24 -10.72
N LEU A 93 -6.66 10.04 -11.03
CA LEU A 93 -7.80 10.30 -10.15
C LEU A 93 -9.08 10.15 -10.95
N SER A 94 -9.67 8.98 -10.85
CA SER A 94 -11.10 8.76 -10.65
C SER A 94 -11.29 7.26 -10.75
N LEU A 95 -11.83 6.66 -9.69
CA LEU A 95 -12.66 5.46 -9.73
C LEU A 95 -12.99 5.08 -8.28
N SER A 96 -14.27 5.31 -7.99
CA SER A 96 -14.92 5.17 -6.70
C SER A 96 -14.96 3.71 -6.25
N PHE A 97 -14.58 3.47 -5.00
CA PHE A 97 -14.82 2.20 -4.33
C PHE A 97 -16.12 2.29 -3.54
N GLU A 98 -17.21 1.78 -4.11
CA GLU A 98 -18.44 1.50 -3.36
C GLU A 98 -18.22 0.28 -2.47
N HIS A 99 -17.78 0.51 -1.22
CA HIS A 99 -17.97 -0.47 -0.15
C HIS A 99 -18.63 0.22 1.06
N PRO A 100 -19.74 -0.33 1.59
CA PRO A 100 -20.64 0.36 2.52
C PRO A 100 -20.06 0.74 3.91
N SER A 101 -18.78 0.41 4.20
CA SER A 101 -18.13 0.77 5.46
C SER A 101 -17.46 2.15 5.47
N PHE A 102 -17.40 2.84 4.32
CA PHE A 102 -16.75 4.17 4.20
C PHE A 102 -17.73 5.35 4.00
N ALA A 103 -19.03 5.09 3.90
CA ALA A 103 -20.04 6.10 3.55
C ALA A 103 -20.24 7.21 4.62
N ASN A 104 -20.14 6.88 5.92
CA ASN A 104 -20.60 7.80 6.97
C ASN A 104 -19.61 8.93 7.37
N LYS A 105 -18.43 9.03 6.74
CA LYS A 105 -17.52 10.19 6.92
C LYS A 105 -17.30 11.02 5.64
N GLN A 106 -17.84 10.60 4.49
CA GLN A 106 -17.68 11.34 3.22
C GLN A 106 -18.52 12.62 3.15
N SER A 107 -19.65 12.69 3.86
CA SER A 107 -20.55 13.85 3.81
C SER A 107 -19.94 15.13 4.42
N GLN A 108 -18.91 15.01 5.28
CA GLN A 108 -18.21 16.17 5.85
C GLN A 108 -17.03 16.65 4.98
N LEU A 109 -16.50 15.81 4.09
CA LEU A 109 -15.36 16.15 3.22
C LEU A 109 -15.80 16.77 1.88
N GLN A 110 -17.04 16.54 1.43
CA GLN A 110 -17.57 17.12 0.18
C GLN A 110 -17.85 18.62 0.26
N GLN A 111 -18.08 19.21 1.44
CA GLN A 111 -18.38 20.64 1.56
C GLN A 111 -17.13 21.55 1.48
N GLN A 112 -15.91 21.01 1.52
CA GLN A 112 -14.68 21.79 1.39
C GLN A 112 -14.07 21.81 -0.02
N GLN A 113 -14.63 21.05 -0.98
CA GLN A 113 -14.06 20.90 -2.33
C GLN A 113 -14.74 21.74 -3.43
N GLN A 114 -15.80 22.50 -3.12
CA GLN A 114 -16.58 23.24 -4.13
C GLN A 114 -16.00 24.59 -4.59
N GLN A 115 -14.71 24.89 -4.37
CA GLN A 115 -14.19 26.24 -4.67
C GLN A 115 -13.00 26.36 -5.62
N HIS A 116 -12.51 25.29 -6.25
CA HIS A 116 -11.52 25.46 -7.32
C HIS A 116 -11.54 24.27 -8.29
N ASP A 117 -12.49 24.30 -9.22
CA ASP A 117 -12.48 23.48 -10.43
C ASP A 117 -12.53 24.44 -11.65
N ASP A 118 -11.37 24.70 -12.25
CA ASP A 118 -11.27 25.06 -13.65
C ASP A 118 -9.89 24.61 -14.13
N ASP A 119 -9.83 23.42 -14.74
CA ASP A 119 -8.90 23.10 -15.83
C ASP A 119 -9.22 21.71 -16.41
N GLY A 120 -9.76 21.74 -17.64
CA GLY A 120 -9.68 20.76 -18.73
C GLY A 120 -9.57 19.26 -18.40
N ASP A 121 -10.71 18.58 -18.50
CA ASP A 121 -10.82 17.12 -18.57
C ASP A 121 -10.65 16.66 -20.03
N ASP A 122 -9.41 16.35 -20.45
CA ASP A 122 -9.13 15.70 -21.74
C ASP A 122 -8.97 14.18 -21.54
N ASP A 123 -9.98 13.46 -22.03
CA ASP A 123 -10.06 12.01 -22.18
C ASP A 123 -8.94 11.48 -23.09
N ILE A 124 -7.86 10.94 -22.51
CA ILE A 124 -6.82 10.22 -23.26
C ILE A 124 -6.50 8.89 -22.58
N THR A 125 -7.08 7.83 -23.12
CA THR A 125 -6.65 6.44 -22.96
C THR A 125 -5.33 6.20 -23.70
N SER A 126 -4.21 6.70 -23.17
CA SER A 126 -2.87 6.56 -23.78
C SER A 126 -2.22 5.21 -23.45
N GLU A 127 -1.55 4.63 -24.44
CA GLU A 127 -0.62 3.48 -24.33
C GLU A 127 0.48 3.72 -23.26
N ASP A 128 0.77 5.00 -22.96
CA ASP A 128 1.72 5.43 -21.93
C ASP A 128 1.23 5.17 -20.49
N ASP A 129 -0.09 5.18 -20.22
CA ASP A 129 -0.63 4.86 -18.88
C ASP A 129 -0.46 3.37 -18.58
N ILE A 130 -0.65 2.50 -19.58
CA ILE A 130 -0.43 1.05 -19.42
C ILE A 130 1.06 0.78 -19.18
N ARG A 131 1.97 1.44 -19.92
CA ARG A 131 3.42 1.29 -19.74
C ARG A 131 3.91 1.89 -18.42
N GLY A 132 3.30 2.97 -17.93
CA GLY A 132 3.57 3.54 -16.61
C GLY A 132 3.11 2.64 -15.46
N ARG A 133 1.97 1.97 -15.61
CA ARG A 133 1.43 1.02 -14.61
C ARG A 133 2.12 -0.34 -14.64
N TRP A 134 2.52 -0.80 -15.82
CA TRP A 134 3.20 -2.09 -16.04
C TRP A 134 4.49 -1.92 -16.83
N PRO A 135 5.53 -1.30 -16.24
CA PRO A 135 6.79 -1.03 -16.94
C PRO A 135 7.48 -2.31 -17.43
N TYR A 136 7.27 -3.45 -16.78
CA TYR A 136 7.81 -4.74 -17.23
C TYR A 136 7.13 -5.29 -18.50
N LEU A 137 5.88 -4.88 -18.80
CA LEU A 137 5.22 -5.25 -20.04
C LEU A 137 5.79 -4.50 -21.25
N ALA A 138 6.52 -3.40 -21.05
CA ALA A 138 7.21 -2.70 -22.14
C ALA A 138 8.28 -3.57 -22.82
N GLN A 139 8.81 -4.58 -22.12
CA GLN A 139 9.78 -5.55 -22.66
C GLN A 139 9.11 -6.71 -23.39
N VAL A 140 7.79 -6.88 -23.22
CA VAL A 140 7.02 -7.93 -23.86
C VAL A 140 6.50 -7.41 -25.20
N THR A 141 7.04 -7.90 -26.30
CA THR A 141 6.47 -7.64 -27.63
C THR A 141 5.13 -8.36 -27.72
N CYS A 142 4.04 -7.65 -27.41
CA CYS A 142 2.70 -8.14 -27.69
C CYS A 142 2.52 -8.18 -29.20
N SER A 143 2.50 -9.37 -29.80
CA SER A 143 2.04 -9.53 -31.19
C SER A 143 0.64 -8.93 -31.24
N LYS A 144 0.41 -7.95 -32.13
CA LYS A 144 -0.88 -7.29 -32.36
C LYS A 144 -1.88 -8.26 -33.00
N HIS A 145 -2.10 -9.43 -32.38
CA HIS A 145 -3.22 -10.27 -32.73
C HIS A 145 -4.48 -9.54 -32.26
N THR A 146 -5.19 -8.99 -33.23
CA THR A 146 -6.54 -8.43 -33.12
C THR A 146 -7.59 -9.51 -32.81
N ASP A 147 -7.17 -10.74 -32.51
CA ASP A 147 -8.05 -11.79 -32.05
C ASP A 147 -8.57 -11.39 -30.67
N THR A 148 -9.87 -11.18 -30.59
CA THR A 148 -10.63 -11.03 -29.34
C THR A 148 -10.14 -12.10 -28.36
N LEU A 149 -9.37 -11.70 -27.35
CA LEU A 149 -8.74 -12.61 -26.39
C LEU A 149 -9.84 -13.38 -25.64
N ASP A 150 -10.14 -14.60 -26.11
CA ASP A 150 -11.07 -15.48 -25.41
C ASP A 150 -10.36 -16.09 -24.20
N ILE A 151 -10.52 -15.42 -23.05
CA ILE A 151 -9.94 -15.83 -21.77
C ILE A 151 -10.35 -17.26 -21.38
N THR A 152 -11.47 -17.76 -21.90
CA THR A 152 -11.97 -19.10 -21.58
C THR A 152 -11.18 -20.22 -22.24
N ARG A 153 -10.25 -19.89 -23.16
CA ARG A 153 -9.28 -20.84 -23.74
C ARG A 153 -8.21 -21.24 -22.74
N TYR A 154 -7.87 -20.37 -21.80
CA TYR A 154 -6.89 -20.67 -20.75
C TYR A 154 -7.57 -21.35 -19.56
N LYS A 155 -6.83 -22.20 -18.85
CA LYS A 155 -7.36 -22.84 -17.64
C LYS A 155 -7.44 -21.79 -16.51
N PRO A 156 -8.48 -21.78 -15.66
CA PRO A 156 -8.64 -20.79 -14.59
C PRO A 156 -7.41 -20.68 -13.67
N HIS A 157 -6.73 -21.79 -13.39
CA HIS A 157 -5.58 -21.78 -12.48
C HIS A 157 -4.36 -21.05 -13.06
N VAL A 158 -4.14 -21.17 -14.37
CA VAL A 158 -3.03 -20.49 -15.05
C VAL A 158 -3.25 -18.98 -14.97
N LEU A 159 -4.47 -18.51 -15.23
CA LEU A 159 -4.80 -17.09 -15.11
C LEU A 159 -4.63 -16.58 -13.68
N ALA A 160 -5.07 -17.35 -12.68
CA ALA A 160 -4.89 -16.99 -11.27
C ALA A 160 -3.41 -16.90 -10.88
N GLU A 161 -2.56 -17.81 -11.36
CA GLU A 161 -1.11 -17.80 -11.12
C GLU A 161 -0.46 -16.57 -11.77
N GLN A 162 -0.81 -16.24 -13.01
CA GLN A 162 -0.30 -15.03 -13.67
C GLN A 162 -0.74 -13.74 -12.97
N LEU A 163 -2.02 -13.62 -12.59
CA LEU A 163 -2.51 -12.49 -11.79
C LEU A 163 -1.75 -12.37 -10.46
N THR A 164 -1.42 -13.51 -9.84
CA THR A 164 -0.65 -13.54 -8.60
C THR A 164 0.78 -13.07 -8.79
N LEU A 165 1.45 -13.47 -9.87
CA LEU A 165 2.79 -12.97 -10.19
C LEU A 165 2.78 -11.46 -10.46
N MET A 166 1.80 -10.97 -11.21
CA MET A 166 1.65 -9.54 -11.52
C MET A 166 1.40 -8.71 -10.25
N ASP A 167 0.45 -9.13 -9.41
CA ASP A 167 0.17 -8.43 -8.16
C ASP A 167 1.36 -8.50 -7.19
N HIS A 168 2.02 -9.65 -7.10
CA HIS A 168 3.17 -9.82 -6.23
C HIS A 168 4.32 -8.91 -6.65
N PHE A 169 4.59 -8.78 -7.95
CA PHE A 169 5.62 -7.88 -8.48
C PHE A 169 5.41 -6.43 -8.03
N VAL A 170 4.17 -5.93 -8.08
CA VAL A 170 3.85 -4.58 -7.59
C VAL A 170 3.95 -4.51 -6.06
N PHE A 171 3.47 -5.54 -5.37
CA PHE A 171 3.46 -5.63 -3.92
C PHE A 171 4.87 -5.61 -3.31
N VAL A 172 5.85 -6.31 -3.88
CA VAL A 172 7.24 -6.32 -3.38
C VAL A 172 7.95 -4.97 -3.55
N GLY A 173 7.44 -4.11 -4.46
CA GLY A 173 7.95 -2.75 -4.63
C GLY A 173 7.59 -1.81 -3.48
N ILE A 174 6.54 -2.11 -2.70
CA ILE A 174 6.05 -1.22 -1.64
C ILE A 174 7.07 -1.11 -0.52
N GLN A 175 7.56 0.10 -0.27
CA GLN A 175 8.48 0.37 0.82
C GLN A 175 7.74 0.64 2.15
N PRO A 176 8.30 0.24 3.31
CA PRO A 176 7.75 0.55 4.64
C PRO A 176 7.38 2.02 4.83
N ARG A 177 8.18 2.95 4.30
CA ARG A 177 7.95 4.40 4.40
C ARG A 177 6.68 4.86 3.70
N GLU A 178 6.29 4.21 2.61
CA GLU A 178 5.07 4.53 1.86
C GLU A 178 3.79 4.24 2.67
N LEU A 179 3.89 3.37 3.68
CA LEU A 179 2.81 2.91 4.54
C LEU A 179 2.64 3.76 5.81
N ILE A 180 3.51 4.74 6.04
CA ILE A 180 3.49 5.58 7.24
C ILE A 180 2.76 6.90 6.95
N SER A 181 2.15 7.48 7.99
CA SER A 181 1.48 8.80 7.97
C SER A 181 0.33 8.96 6.96
N GLN A 182 -0.19 7.86 6.40
CA GLN A 182 -1.14 7.90 5.29
C GLN A 182 -0.60 8.70 4.10
N GLY A 183 0.63 8.42 3.67
CA GLY A 183 1.23 9.08 2.50
C GLY A 183 0.31 9.05 1.26
N TRP A 184 -0.45 7.97 1.08
CA TRP A 184 -1.35 7.71 -0.04
C TRP A 184 -2.60 8.59 -0.10
N THR A 185 -2.99 9.26 0.99
CA THR A 185 -4.17 10.15 1.01
C THR A 185 -3.83 11.63 0.81
N ASN A 186 -2.54 11.98 0.79
CA ASN A 186 -2.11 13.37 0.80
C ASN A 186 -2.02 13.96 -0.60
N PHE A 187 -1.91 15.29 -0.70
CA PHE A 187 -1.69 15.99 -1.98
C PHE A 187 -0.47 15.46 -2.74
N HIS A 188 0.62 15.17 -2.04
CA HIS A 188 1.85 14.59 -2.61
C HIS A 188 1.88 13.05 -2.64
N LYS A 189 0.71 12.39 -2.71
CA LYS A 189 0.61 10.91 -2.65
C LYS A 189 1.50 10.17 -3.64
N TRP A 190 1.66 10.69 -4.87
CA TRP A 190 2.50 10.09 -5.91
C TRP A 190 4.00 10.13 -5.57
N LYS A 191 4.43 11.13 -4.81
CA LYS A 191 5.82 11.22 -4.33
C LYS A 191 6.02 10.38 -3.05
N ARG A 192 5.00 10.30 -2.20
CA ARG A 192 5.11 9.68 -0.87
C ARG A 192 4.83 8.19 -0.84
N SER A 193 3.95 7.71 -1.72
CA SER A 193 3.46 6.34 -1.75
C SER A 193 3.22 5.83 -3.19
N PRO A 194 4.19 5.96 -4.11
CA PRO A 194 4.01 5.58 -5.52
C PRO A 194 3.60 4.10 -5.71
N GLN A 195 4.23 3.16 -5.01
CA GLN A 195 3.96 1.73 -5.20
C GLN A 195 2.66 1.30 -4.54
N VAL A 196 2.26 1.97 -3.45
CA VAL A 196 0.90 1.81 -2.88
C VAL A 196 -0.16 2.20 -3.92
N LEU A 197 0.06 3.30 -4.65
CA LEU A 197 -0.87 3.75 -5.69
C LEU A 197 -0.84 2.84 -6.93
N GLN A 198 0.33 2.32 -7.31
CA GLN A 198 0.41 1.29 -8.37
C GLN A 198 -0.40 0.05 -8.00
N MET A 199 -0.32 -0.43 -6.76
CA MET A 199 -1.08 -1.59 -6.30
C MET A 199 -2.60 -1.33 -6.30
N ILE A 200 -3.04 -0.10 -6.00
CA ILE A 200 -4.44 0.31 -6.14
C ILE A 200 -4.85 0.34 -7.63
N GLY A 201 -3.98 0.85 -8.50
CA GLY A 201 -4.19 0.86 -9.95
C GLY A 201 -4.33 -0.56 -10.52
N GLN A 202 -3.45 -1.47 -10.12
CA GLN A 202 -3.48 -2.90 -10.44
C GLN A 202 -4.84 -3.52 -10.07
N PHE A 203 -5.28 -3.33 -8.82
CA PHE A 203 -6.58 -3.81 -8.35
C PHE A 203 -7.72 -3.33 -9.26
N ASN A 204 -7.73 -2.02 -9.57
CA ASN A 204 -8.78 -1.40 -10.36
C ASN A 204 -8.82 -1.94 -11.79
N SER A 205 -7.65 -2.07 -12.43
CA SER A 205 -7.56 -2.60 -13.77
C SER A 205 -8.04 -4.04 -13.86
N ILE A 206 -7.72 -4.89 -12.87
CA ILE A 206 -8.23 -6.28 -12.83
C ILE A 206 -9.76 -6.27 -12.70
N SER A 207 -10.31 -5.45 -11.82
CA SER A 207 -11.76 -5.33 -11.64
C SER A 207 -12.45 -4.87 -12.94
N HIS A 208 -11.96 -3.81 -13.57
CA HIS A 208 -12.52 -3.32 -14.83
C HIS A 208 -12.36 -4.30 -15.98
N TRP A 209 -11.20 -4.97 -16.10
CA TRP A 209 -11.00 -6.02 -17.09
C TRP A 209 -12.01 -7.15 -16.92
N CYS A 210 -12.26 -7.60 -15.70
CA CYS A 210 -13.30 -8.61 -15.42
C CYS A 210 -14.68 -8.11 -15.84
N GLN A 211 -15.06 -6.88 -15.44
CA GLN A 211 -16.36 -6.29 -15.79
C GLN A 211 -16.53 -6.16 -17.30
N PHE A 212 -15.55 -5.55 -17.97
CA PHE A 212 -15.54 -5.35 -19.42
C PHE A 212 -15.67 -6.69 -20.16
N THR A 213 -14.89 -7.71 -19.76
CA THR A 213 -14.92 -9.03 -20.40
C THR A 213 -16.30 -9.69 -20.26
N ILE A 214 -16.96 -9.57 -19.10
CA ILE A 214 -18.29 -10.15 -18.88
C ILE A 214 -19.38 -9.37 -19.65
N LEU A 215 -19.31 -8.03 -19.66
CA LEU A 215 -20.30 -7.17 -20.31
C LEU A 215 -20.28 -7.31 -21.82
N THR A 216 -19.08 -7.34 -22.42
CA THR A 216 -18.86 -7.46 -23.87
C THR A 216 -19.09 -8.87 -24.45
N ALA A 217 -19.46 -9.84 -23.60
CA ALA A 217 -19.82 -11.17 -24.06
C ALA A 217 -20.97 -11.14 -25.10
N SER A 218 -20.76 -11.77 -26.25
CA SER A 218 -21.68 -11.73 -27.39
C SER A 218 -23.04 -12.36 -27.14
N THR A 219 -23.15 -13.31 -26.19
CA THR A 219 -24.40 -14.01 -25.87
C THR A 219 -24.55 -14.21 -24.36
N ASN A 220 -25.78 -14.39 -23.89
CA ASN A 220 -26.05 -14.71 -22.47
C ASN A 220 -25.40 -16.04 -22.03
N ASN A 221 -25.27 -17.01 -22.94
CA ASN A 221 -24.59 -18.27 -22.64
C ASN A 221 -23.07 -18.09 -22.51
N ALA A 222 -22.45 -17.27 -23.37
CA ALA A 222 -21.04 -16.90 -23.26
C ALA A 222 -20.78 -16.13 -21.95
N ARG A 223 -21.65 -15.18 -21.61
CA ARG A 223 -21.59 -14.43 -20.34
C ARG A 223 -21.67 -15.35 -19.12
N LYS A 224 -22.58 -16.32 -19.13
CA LYS A 224 -22.67 -17.36 -18.08
C LYS A 224 -21.37 -18.17 -17.97
N LYS A 225 -20.76 -18.54 -19.10
CA LYS A 225 -19.47 -19.28 -19.13
C LYS A 225 -18.36 -18.44 -18.48
N LEU A 226 -18.29 -17.15 -18.81
CA LEU A 226 -17.33 -16.21 -18.22
C LEU A 226 -17.53 -16.03 -16.71
N LEU A 227 -18.78 -15.87 -16.24
CA LEU A 227 -19.07 -15.81 -14.80
C LEU A 227 -18.56 -17.06 -14.06
N LYS A 228 -18.83 -18.27 -14.59
CA LYS A 228 -18.29 -19.51 -14.02
C LYS A 228 -16.76 -19.52 -14.03
N HIS A 229 -16.17 -19.04 -15.11
CA HIS A 229 -14.73 -18.98 -15.28
C HIS A 229 -14.07 -18.07 -14.23
N PHE A 230 -14.58 -16.85 -14.05
CA PHE A 230 -14.07 -15.92 -13.03
C PHE A 230 -14.33 -16.42 -11.60
N ILE A 231 -15.43 -17.11 -11.31
CA ILE A 231 -15.63 -17.77 -10.01
C ILE A 231 -14.55 -18.84 -9.78
N ALA A 232 -14.19 -19.63 -10.81
CA ALA A 232 -13.12 -20.62 -10.69
C ALA A 232 -11.72 -19.97 -10.54
N ILE A 233 -11.45 -18.85 -11.22
CA ILE A 233 -10.25 -18.04 -11.01
C ILE A 233 -10.19 -17.56 -9.55
N ALA A 234 -11.28 -17.00 -9.03
CA ALA A 234 -11.38 -16.54 -7.65
C ALA A 234 -11.11 -17.66 -6.63
N MET A 235 -11.63 -18.88 -6.85
CA MET A 235 -11.28 -20.01 -5.99
C MET A 235 -9.77 -20.27 -5.96
N ARG A 236 -9.12 -20.28 -7.13
CA ARG A 236 -7.67 -20.51 -7.19
C ARG A 236 -6.88 -19.37 -6.55
N LEU A 237 -7.30 -18.12 -6.74
CA LEU A 237 -6.68 -16.97 -6.08
C LEU A 237 -6.74 -17.08 -4.54
N ASN A 238 -7.85 -17.62 -4.01
CA ASN A 238 -7.97 -17.90 -2.59
C ASN A 238 -6.98 -18.99 -2.11
N GLU A 239 -6.79 -20.06 -2.90
CA GLU A 239 -5.79 -21.11 -2.61
C GLU A 239 -4.34 -20.59 -2.66
N LEU A 240 -4.07 -19.63 -3.56
CA LEU A 240 -2.77 -18.97 -3.70
C LEU A 240 -2.54 -17.86 -2.66
N HIS A 241 -3.52 -17.62 -1.78
CA HIS A 241 -3.52 -16.49 -0.84
C HIS A 241 -3.30 -15.12 -1.51
N ASN A 242 -3.79 -14.95 -2.73
CA ASN A 242 -3.84 -13.66 -3.40
C ASN A 242 -5.18 -12.97 -3.11
N TYR A 243 -5.24 -12.27 -1.98
CA TYR A 243 -6.43 -11.57 -1.54
C TYR A 243 -6.68 -10.25 -2.27
N SER A 244 -5.66 -9.70 -2.95
CA SER A 244 -5.81 -8.51 -3.80
C SER A 244 -6.68 -8.84 -5.02
N SER A 245 -6.18 -9.66 -5.94
CA SER A 245 -6.95 -10.08 -7.12
C SER A 245 -8.24 -10.81 -6.76
N LEU A 246 -8.26 -11.61 -5.69
CA LEU A 246 -9.48 -12.29 -5.26
C LEU A 246 -10.60 -11.27 -4.99
N CYS A 247 -10.27 -10.20 -4.27
CA CYS A 247 -11.21 -9.11 -4.00
C CYS A 247 -11.56 -8.34 -5.27
N SER A 248 -10.61 -8.08 -6.17
CA SER A 248 -10.87 -7.41 -7.47
C SER A 248 -11.87 -8.20 -8.32
N VAL A 249 -11.68 -9.52 -8.46
CA VAL A 249 -12.58 -10.40 -9.22
C VAL A 249 -13.95 -10.48 -8.54
N HIS A 250 -13.99 -10.61 -7.22
CA HIS A 250 -15.24 -10.64 -6.46
C HIS A 250 -16.03 -9.33 -6.60
N ALA A 251 -15.37 -8.18 -6.44
CA ALA A 251 -15.96 -6.85 -6.61
C ALA A 251 -16.50 -6.66 -8.03
N ALA A 252 -15.77 -7.11 -9.05
CA ALA A 252 -16.25 -7.09 -10.43
C ALA A 252 -17.53 -7.90 -10.63
N ILE A 253 -17.57 -9.16 -10.17
CA ILE A 253 -18.73 -10.06 -10.33
C ILE A 253 -19.96 -9.53 -9.55
N THR A 254 -19.74 -8.96 -8.37
CA THR A 254 -20.81 -8.46 -7.50
C THR A 254 -21.23 -7.02 -7.80
N SER A 255 -20.53 -6.34 -8.70
CA SER A 255 -20.87 -4.98 -9.12
C SER A 255 -22.26 -4.88 -9.74
N THR A 256 -22.90 -3.73 -9.55
CA THR A 256 -24.25 -3.44 -10.06
C THR A 256 -24.41 -3.74 -11.57
N PRO A 257 -23.50 -3.33 -12.47
CA PRO A 257 -23.62 -3.63 -13.90
C PRO A 257 -23.67 -5.12 -14.20
N ILE A 258 -22.85 -5.93 -13.52
CA ILE A 258 -22.83 -7.38 -13.70
C ILE A 258 -24.08 -8.03 -13.10
N GLN A 259 -24.52 -7.61 -11.92
CA GLN A 259 -25.73 -8.13 -11.27
C GLN A 259 -27.01 -7.86 -12.08
N ARG A 260 -27.03 -6.81 -12.91
CA ARG A 260 -28.15 -6.51 -13.83
C ARG A 260 -28.28 -7.47 -15.01
N CYS A 261 -27.31 -8.33 -15.30
CA CYS A 261 -27.38 -9.34 -16.36
C CYS A 261 -28.30 -10.52 -15.98
N LYS A 262 -29.62 -10.27 -15.85
CA LYS A 262 -30.61 -11.16 -15.25
C LYS A 262 -30.61 -12.58 -15.83
N GLU A 263 -30.59 -12.73 -17.16
CA GLU A 263 -30.68 -14.05 -17.80
C GLU A 263 -29.47 -14.94 -17.51
N ALA A 264 -28.26 -14.36 -17.58
CA ALA A 264 -27.03 -15.08 -17.26
C ALA A 264 -27.03 -15.54 -15.79
N TRP A 265 -27.46 -14.65 -14.87
CA TRP A 265 -27.58 -14.96 -13.45
C TRP A 265 -28.66 -15.99 -13.14
N GLN A 266 -29.83 -15.93 -13.78
CA GLN A 266 -30.88 -16.94 -13.62
C GLN A 266 -30.38 -18.32 -14.03
N SER A 267 -29.64 -18.42 -15.14
CA SER A 267 -29.04 -19.68 -15.57
C SER A 267 -27.94 -20.15 -14.62
N LEU A 268 -27.10 -19.25 -14.11
CA LEU A 268 -26.04 -19.58 -13.16
C LEU A 268 -26.59 -20.04 -11.81
N ARG A 269 -27.65 -19.41 -11.30
CA ARG A 269 -28.31 -19.75 -10.02
C ARG A 269 -28.86 -21.17 -9.98
N LYS A 270 -29.20 -21.75 -11.14
CA LYS A 270 -29.58 -23.18 -11.25
C LYS A 270 -28.41 -24.12 -10.93
N ASN A 271 -27.17 -23.65 -11.03
CA ASN A 271 -25.98 -24.42 -10.72
C ASN A 271 -25.54 -24.18 -9.27
N LYS A 272 -26.06 -25.02 -8.36
CA LYS A 272 -25.79 -24.92 -6.91
C LYS A 272 -24.29 -24.86 -6.58
N LYS A 273 -23.46 -25.67 -7.26
CA LYS A 273 -22.01 -25.70 -7.04
C LYS A 273 -21.39 -24.29 -7.16
N TYR A 274 -21.64 -23.58 -8.26
CA TYR A 274 -21.03 -22.26 -8.46
C TYR A 274 -21.60 -21.18 -7.53
N MET A 275 -22.87 -21.29 -7.13
CA MET A 275 -23.46 -20.37 -6.16
C MET A 275 -22.83 -20.54 -4.77
N THR A 276 -22.65 -21.76 -4.29
CA THR A 276 -21.97 -22.04 -3.02
C THR A 276 -20.52 -21.54 -3.04
N LEU A 277 -19.81 -21.69 -4.16
CA LEU A 277 -18.45 -21.17 -4.31
C LEU A 277 -18.41 -19.64 -4.22
N LEU A 278 -19.35 -18.95 -4.88
CA LEU A 278 -19.47 -17.50 -4.81
C LEU A 278 -19.85 -17.02 -3.41
N GLU A 279 -20.73 -17.73 -2.70
CA GLU A 279 -21.09 -17.45 -1.31
C GLU A 279 -19.89 -17.60 -0.37
N ASN A 280 -19.11 -18.67 -0.52
CA ASN A 280 -17.87 -18.89 0.24
C ASN A 280 -16.89 -17.73 0.05
N ILE A 281 -16.66 -17.31 -1.20
CA ILE A 281 -15.79 -16.15 -1.50
C ILE A 281 -16.37 -14.86 -0.90
N SER A 282 -17.69 -14.65 -1.04
CA SER A 282 -18.35 -13.45 -0.51
C SER A 282 -18.27 -13.36 1.01
N SER A 283 -18.24 -14.50 1.70
CA SER A 283 -18.10 -14.54 3.16
C SER A 283 -16.77 -13.95 3.64
N ILE A 284 -15.68 -14.11 2.87
CA ILE A 284 -14.35 -13.60 3.19
C ILE A 284 -14.35 -12.06 3.27
N PHE A 285 -15.08 -11.41 2.36
CA PHE A 285 -15.16 -9.94 2.24
C PHE A 285 -16.36 -9.33 2.98
N SER A 286 -17.12 -10.13 3.71
CA SER A 286 -18.25 -9.64 4.49
C SER A 286 -17.78 -8.70 5.59
N TRP A 287 -18.28 -7.46 5.56
CA TRP A 287 -18.02 -6.43 6.58
C TRP A 287 -18.46 -6.83 7.99
N LYS A 288 -19.41 -7.77 8.11
CA LYS A 288 -19.88 -8.32 9.39
C LYS A 288 -18.85 -9.24 10.04
N THR A 289 -17.83 -9.66 9.30
CA THR A 289 -16.86 -10.65 9.75
C THR A 289 -15.45 -10.08 9.70
N SER A 290 -14.56 -10.62 10.54
CA SER A 290 -13.13 -10.31 10.51
C SER A 290 -12.32 -11.37 9.76
N ILE A 291 -12.96 -12.15 8.88
CA ILE A 291 -12.34 -13.32 8.22
C ILE A 291 -11.09 -12.91 7.46
N LEU A 292 -11.18 -11.93 6.55
CA LEU A 292 -10.00 -11.47 5.79
C LEU A 292 -8.87 -10.96 6.69
N LYS A 293 -9.19 -10.24 7.77
CA LYS A 293 -8.20 -9.79 8.76
C LYS A 293 -7.51 -10.97 9.44
N LYS A 294 -8.28 -12.01 9.83
CA LYS A 294 -7.74 -13.24 10.43
C LYS A 294 -6.87 -14.02 9.43
N LEU A 295 -7.33 -14.19 8.20
CA LEU A 295 -6.56 -14.85 7.13
C LEU A 295 -5.22 -14.16 6.89
N HIS A 296 -5.21 -12.83 6.82
CA HIS A 296 -3.96 -12.07 6.80
C HIS A 296 -3.12 -12.33 8.05
N MET A 297 -3.72 -12.30 9.25
CA MET A 297 -2.97 -12.48 10.49
C MET A 297 -2.35 -13.87 10.65
N ASP A 298 -3.05 -14.92 10.23
CA ASP A 298 -2.66 -16.32 10.41
C ASP A 298 -1.75 -16.83 9.29
N ALA A 299 -1.57 -16.03 8.23
CA ALA A 299 -0.71 -16.34 7.11
C ALA A 299 0.75 -16.54 7.53
N LYS A 300 1.27 -17.75 7.30
CA LYS A 300 2.67 -18.15 7.57
C LYS A 300 3.58 -18.14 6.34
N GLY A 301 3.03 -17.93 5.15
CA GLY A 301 3.75 -17.99 3.88
C GLY A 301 3.51 -16.75 3.01
N THR A 302 3.81 -16.89 1.72
CA THR A 302 3.56 -15.87 0.70
C THR A 302 2.08 -15.51 0.65
N VAL A 303 1.80 -14.22 0.77
CA VAL A 303 0.45 -13.66 0.66
C VAL A 303 0.55 -12.36 -0.12
N VAL A 304 -0.35 -12.18 -1.07
CA VAL A 304 -0.62 -10.87 -1.66
C VAL A 304 -1.83 -10.29 -0.91
N PRO A 305 -1.63 -9.36 0.04
CA PRO A 305 -2.71 -8.91 0.89
C PRO A 305 -3.70 -8.02 0.14
N HIS A 306 -4.95 -8.02 0.58
CA HIS A 306 -5.88 -6.98 0.16
C HIS A 306 -5.48 -5.64 0.81
N LEU A 307 -4.88 -4.76 0.00
CA LEU A 307 -4.27 -3.53 0.47
C LEU A 307 -5.27 -2.59 1.14
N GLY A 308 -6.52 -2.52 0.69
CA GLY A 308 -7.55 -1.67 1.32
C GLY A 308 -7.77 -2.01 2.80
N THR A 309 -7.73 -3.30 3.18
CA THR A 309 -7.85 -3.72 4.58
C THR A 309 -6.61 -3.35 5.39
N ILE A 310 -5.42 -3.45 4.79
CA ILE A 310 -4.15 -3.07 5.42
C ILE A 310 -4.10 -1.55 5.66
N LEU A 311 -4.43 -0.75 4.64
CA LEU A 311 -4.43 0.72 4.74
C LEU A 311 -5.47 1.22 5.75
N HIS A 312 -6.62 0.56 5.87
CA HIS A 312 -7.60 0.88 6.90
C HIS A 312 -7.05 0.64 8.32
N THR A 313 -6.35 -0.48 8.55
CA THR A 313 -5.68 -0.74 9.83
C THR A 313 -4.59 0.31 10.11
N LEU A 314 -3.78 0.67 9.11
CA LEU A 314 -2.78 1.74 9.24
C LEU A 314 -3.42 3.11 9.55
N ALA A 315 -4.61 3.37 9.01
CA ALA A 315 -5.34 4.59 9.31
C ALA A 315 -5.76 4.67 10.78
N THR A 316 -6.19 3.57 11.39
CA THR A 316 -6.51 3.54 12.83
C THR A 316 -5.30 3.81 13.71
N PHE A 317 -4.10 3.42 13.27
CA PHE A 317 -2.87 3.83 13.95
C PHE A 317 -2.73 5.35 13.87
N LYS A 318 -2.88 6.00 12.72
CA LYS A 318 -2.72 7.47 12.64
C LYS A 318 -3.71 8.24 13.53
N GLU A 319 -4.97 7.81 13.58
CA GLU A 319 -6.03 8.48 14.37
C GLU A 319 -5.77 8.46 15.89
N GLY A 320 -4.99 7.51 16.42
CA GLY A 320 -4.66 7.47 17.85
C GLY A 320 -3.70 8.59 18.30
N ASN A 321 -3.62 8.86 19.60
CA ASN A 321 -2.67 9.85 20.14
C ASN A 321 -1.21 9.38 19.99
N ASN A 322 -0.40 10.17 19.28
CA ASN A 322 1.04 9.93 19.12
C ASN A 322 1.85 10.25 20.38
N TYR A 323 1.27 11.04 21.27
CA TYR A 323 1.88 11.49 22.51
C TYR A 323 0.95 11.15 23.69
N LEU A 324 1.55 10.82 24.84
CA LEU A 324 0.84 10.66 26.10
C LEU A 324 0.57 12.05 26.71
N GLU A 325 -0.20 12.10 27.80
CA GLU A 325 -0.56 13.36 28.47
C GLU A 325 0.67 14.13 29.00
N ASP A 326 1.76 13.43 29.28
CA ASP A 326 3.05 13.99 29.70
C ASP A 326 3.88 14.54 28.52
N GLY A 327 3.35 14.52 27.29
CA GLY A 327 4.05 14.94 26.07
C GLY A 327 5.07 13.93 25.53
N SER A 328 5.26 12.79 26.19
CA SER A 328 6.16 11.73 25.73
C SER A 328 5.55 10.95 24.56
N VAL A 329 6.38 10.37 23.70
CA VAL A 329 5.91 9.58 22.56
C VAL A 329 5.20 8.31 23.05
N ASN A 330 4.05 8.01 22.48
CA ASN A 330 3.34 6.75 22.71
C ASN A 330 4.11 5.58 22.08
N LYS A 331 5.06 5.02 22.84
CA LYS A 331 5.97 3.96 22.39
C LYS A 331 5.23 2.70 21.96
N TRP A 332 4.21 2.29 22.71
CA TRP A 332 3.41 1.11 22.41
C TRP A 332 2.77 1.19 21.02
N LYS A 333 2.18 2.34 20.71
CA LYS A 333 1.60 2.61 19.40
C LYS A 333 2.66 2.51 18.28
N MET A 334 3.83 3.08 18.49
CA MET A 334 4.91 3.06 17.49
C MET A 334 5.48 1.66 17.28
N ILE A 335 5.64 0.88 18.35
CA ILE A 335 6.06 -0.53 18.30
C ILE A 335 5.04 -1.35 17.50
N HIS A 336 3.75 -1.26 17.84
CA HIS A 336 2.72 -2.01 17.13
C HIS A 336 2.61 -1.63 15.65
N LEU A 337 2.79 -0.33 15.31
CA LEU A 337 2.84 0.11 13.91
C LEU A 337 4.04 -0.52 13.19
N ALA A 338 5.22 -0.50 13.82
CA ALA A 338 6.44 -1.07 13.26
C ALA A 338 6.31 -2.60 13.05
N GLU A 339 5.80 -3.33 14.05
CA GLU A 339 5.55 -4.77 13.96
C GLU A 339 4.56 -5.11 12.84
N PHE A 340 3.52 -4.29 12.66
CA PHE A 340 2.56 -4.47 11.59
C PHE A 340 3.19 -4.27 10.20
N ILE A 341 4.00 -3.23 10.02
CA ILE A 341 4.73 -2.97 8.77
C ILE A 341 5.79 -4.05 8.51
N GLU A 342 6.48 -4.51 9.55
CA GLU A 342 7.45 -5.60 9.43
C GLU A 342 6.77 -6.89 8.97
N LYS A 343 5.58 -7.19 9.48
CA LYS A 343 4.77 -8.32 9.03
C LYS A 343 4.45 -8.24 7.54
N LEU A 344 4.05 -7.07 7.03
CA LEU A 344 3.84 -6.86 5.59
C LEU A 344 5.12 -7.11 4.80
N THR A 345 6.25 -6.65 5.32
CA THR A 345 7.56 -6.85 4.69
C THR A 345 7.96 -8.33 4.65
N ARG A 346 7.54 -9.15 5.63
CA ARG A 346 7.77 -10.60 5.59
C ARG A 346 6.99 -11.29 4.47
N TRP A 347 5.77 -10.83 4.15
CA TRP A 347 4.99 -11.37 3.02
C TRP A 347 5.62 -11.05 1.66
N GLN A 348 6.45 -10.02 1.57
CA GLN A 348 7.16 -9.66 0.33
C GLN A 348 8.38 -10.55 0.04
N LYS A 349 8.94 -11.23 1.04
CA LYS A 349 10.23 -11.94 0.92
C LYS A 349 10.14 -13.37 0.36
N VAL A 350 8.94 -13.87 0.12
CA VAL A 350 8.72 -15.29 -0.17
C VAL A 350 7.98 -15.38 -1.50
N PHE A 351 8.64 -15.88 -2.54
CA PHE A 351 8.03 -16.51 -3.70
C PHE A 351 8.94 -17.61 -4.22
#